data_AF-A0A644YZM5-F1
#
_entry.id   AF-A0A644YZM5-F1
#
_cell.length_a   1.000
_cell.length_b   1.000
_cell.length_c   1.000
_cell.angle_alpha   90.00
_cell.angle_beta   90.00
_cell.angle_gamma   90.00
#
_symmetry.space_group_name_H-M   'P 1'
#
loop_
_entity.id
_entity.type
_entity.pdbx_description
1 polymer ?
#
loop_
_entity_poly.entity_id
_entity_poly.type
_entity_poly.pdbx_seq_one_letter_code
_entity_poly.pdbx_strand_id
1 'polypeptide(L)'
;MFPENLYKKLLHMEDIEKDEINISLEFYKRRLKSFLSNIYNYKYTDICHIDCINNLIKYRKLYLYSHNKISLINLDLRDVINILKNMVYLLKKYDNYNIVFISQNSNISDFIVYCMLKERNAVIMETYEYSNDIPIVRMSIKEPMLVKAFEVYFNEVLDHIAPMNKDKNEIINWIEHQINLLEKQHQECIIFS
;
A
#
# COMPACT_ATOMS: atom_id res chain seq x y z
N MET A 1 -4.01 4.12 -1.91
CA MET A 1 -4.40 5.06 -0.82
C MET A 1 -5.78 4.69 -0.29
N PHE A 2 -6.04 4.87 1.01
CA PHE A 2 -7.36 4.65 1.64
C PHE A 2 -8.28 5.89 1.54
N PRO A 3 -9.61 5.72 1.68
CA PRO A 3 -10.48 6.84 1.98
C PRO A 3 -10.10 7.48 3.32
N GLU A 4 -10.22 8.80 3.45
CA GLU A 4 -9.86 9.53 4.69
C GLU A 4 -10.56 8.94 5.93
N ASN A 5 -11.86 8.64 5.81
CA ASN A 5 -12.64 8.07 6.92
C ASN A 5 -12.12 6.70 7.35
N LEU A 6 -11.68 5.87 6.41
CA LEU A 6 -11.08 4.57 6.72
C LEU A 6 -9.75 4.77 7.43
N TYR A 7 -8.86 5.61 6.89
CA TYR A 7 -7.58 5.89 7.52
C TYR A 7 -7.74 6.47 8.94
N LYS A 8 -8.69 7.39 9.13
CA LYS A 8 -9.04 7.92 10.45
C LYS A 8 -9.50 6.83 11.41
N LYS A 9 -10.38 5.93 10.95
CA LYS A 9 -10.81 4.76 11.75
C LYS A 9 -9.61 3.92 12.18
N LEU A 10 -8.71 3.60 11.25
CA LEU A 10 -7.52 2.78 11.51
C LEU A 10 -6.58 3.44 12.54
N LEU A 11 -6.38 4.75 12.48
CA LEU A 11 -5.57 5.47 13.48
C LEU A 11 -6.15 5.37 14.89
N HIS A 12 -7.47 5.31 15.05
CA HIS A 12 -8.12 5.15 16.35
C HIS A 12 -8.08 3.71 16.89
N MET A 13 -7.61 2.73 16.10
CA MET A 13 -7.40 1.35 16.57
C MET A 13 -6.08 1.20 17.34
N GLU A 14 -5.21 2.19 17.24
CA GLU A 14 -3.94 2.29 17.95
C GLU A 14 -4.13 3.09 19.24
N ASP A 15 -3.38 2.72 20.29
CA ASP A 15 -3.28 3.50 21.53
C ASP A 15 -2.30 4.67 21.33
N ILE A 16 -2.65 5.58 20.42
CA ILE A 16 -1.85 6.77 20.08
C ILE A 16 -2.49 8.05 20.61
N GLU A 17 -1.64 8.98 21.00
CA GLU A 17 -2.07 10.27 21.51
C GLU A 17 -2.86 11.05 20.46
N LYS A 18 -3.86 11.82 20.92
CA LYS A 18 -4.75 12.59 20.04
C LYS A 18 -3.98 13.55 19.12
N ASP A 19 -2.87 14.11 19.59
CA ASP A 19 -2.03 15.00 18.80
C ASP A 19 -1.30 14.25 17.68
N GLU A 20 -0.82 13.02 17.93
CA GLU A 20 -0.24 12.17 16.90
C GLU A 20 -1.25 11.77 15.81
N ILE A 21 -2.52 11.54 16.19
CA ILE A 21 -3.61 11.28 15.25
C ILE A 21 -3.81 12.49 14.35
N ASN A 22 -3.89 13.69 14.93
CA ASN A 22 -4.10 14.93 14.17
C ASN A 22 -2.98 15.18 13.16
N ILE A 23 -1.73 15.02 13.59
CA ILE A 23 -0.55 15.18 12.72
C ILE A 23 -0.59 14.13 11.60
N SER A 24 -0.86 12.87 11.92
CA SER A 24 -0.96 11.77 10.93
C SER A 24 -2.06 12.03 9.91
N LEU A 25 -3.22 12.52 10.34
CA LEU A 25 -4.32 12.92 9.45
C LEU A 25 -3.92 14.09 8.54
N GLU A 26 -3.20 15.09 9.04
CA GLU A 26 -2.76 16.22 8.22
C GLU A 26 -1.77 15.77 7.13
N PHE A 27 -0.77 14.98 7.49
CA PHE A 27 0.16 14.39 6.52
C PHE A 27 -0.56 13.53 5.49
N TYR A 28 -1.51 12.71 5.94
CA TYR A 28 -2.31 11.87 5.06
C TYR A 28 -3.13 12.68 4.06
N LYS A 29 -3.81 13.75 4.52
CA LYS A 29 -4.57 14.67 3.65
C LYS A 29 -3.69 15.31 2.60
N ARG A 30 -2.48 15.75 2.96
CA ARG A 30 -1.52 16.33 2.01
C ARG A 30 -1.09 15.30 0.96
N ARG A 31 -0.80 14.06 1.37
CA ARG A 31 -0.47 12.96 0.46
C ARG A 31 -1.64 12.66 -0.47
N LEU A 32 -2.86 12.53 0.07
CA LEU A 32 -4.07 12.26 -0.70
C LEU A 32 -4.36 13.35 -1.72
N LYS A 33 -4.23 14.62 -1.33
CA LYS A 33 -4.37 15.76 -2.25
C LYS A 33 -3.37 15.69 -3.39
N SER A 34 -2.10 15.39 -3.09
CA SER A 34 -1.05 15.25 -4.10
C SER A 34 -1.28 14.05 -5.02
N PHE A 35 -1.78 12.94 -4.49
CA PHE A 35 -2.17 11.77 -5.29
C PHE A 35 -3.29 12.15 -6.27
N LEU A 36 -4.37 12.75 -5.76
CA LEU A 36 -5.54 13.13 -6.57
C LEU A 36 -5.22 14.19 -7.63
N SER A 37 -4.31 15.14 -7.35
CA SER A 37 -3.90 16.14 -8.35
C SER A 37 -3.05 15.55 -9.48
N ASN A 38 -2.32 14.47 -9.19
CA ASN A 38 -1.33 13.90 -10.11
C ASN A 38 -1.85 12.70 -10.90
N ILE A 39 -2.80 11.93 -10.34
CA ILE A 39 -3.22 10.65 -10.90
C ILE A 39 -3.86 10.76 -12.29
N TYR A 40 -4.41 11.92 -12.66
CA TYR A 40 -4.95 12.13 -13.99
C TYR A 40 -3.89 12.40 -15.06
N ASN A 41 -2.70 12.86 -14.66
CA ASN A 41 -1.66 13.33 -15.59
C ASN A 41 -0.46 12.39 -15.65
N TYR A 42 -0.22 11.60 -14.60
CA TYR A 42 0.98 10.78 -14.47
C TYR A 42 0.62 9.33 -14.18
N LYS A 43 1.36 8.41 -14.82
CA LYS A 43 1.30 6.99 -14.49
C LYS A 43 1.72 6.80 -13.03
N TYR A 44 0.88 6.09 -12.29
CA TYR A 44 1.12 5.73 -10.91
C TYR A 44 1.08 4.21 -10.81
N THR A 45 2.16 3.60 -10.32
CA THR A 45 2.28 2.15 -10.24
C THR A 45 2.77 1.76 -8.85
N ASP A 46 1.89 1.14 -8.06
CA ASP A 46 2.26 0.52 -6.79
C ASP A 46 2.81 -0.89 -7.11
N ILE A 47 4.08 -1.13 -6.77
CA ILE A 47 4.70 -2.45 -6.84
C ILE A 47 4.64 -3.07 -5.46
N CYS A 48 3.92 -4.19 -5.31
CA CYS A 48 3.63 -4.80 -4.03
C CYS A 48 4.01 -6.29 -4.04
N HIS A 49 4.51 -6.80 -2.92
CA HIS A 49 4.59 -8.25 -2.74
C HIS A 49 3.18 -8.84 -2.58
N ILE A 50 2.88 -9.92 -3.28
CA ILE A 50 1.54 -10.54 -3.23
C ILE A 50 1.19 -11.00 -1.80
N ASP A 51 2.21 -11.38 -1.02
CA ASP A 51 2.03 -11.79 0.38
C ASP A 51 1.49 -10.67 1.27
N CYS A 52 1.67 -9.40 0.92
CA CYS A 52 1.03 -8.31 1.66
C CYS A 52 -0.49 -8.45 1.61
N ILE A 53 -1.05 -8.83 0.47
CA ILE A 53 -2.49 -9.06 0.30
C ILE A 53 -2.91 -10.39 0.91
N ASN A 54 -2.13 -11.46 0.71
CA ASN A 54 -2.43 -12.76 1.31
C ASN A 54 -2.45 -12.67 2.85
N ASN A 55 -1.51 -11.95 3.44
CA ASN A 55 -1.44 -11.74 4.89
C ASN A 55 -2.59 -10.86 5.40
N LEU A 56 -2.97 -9.82 4.64
CA LEU A 56 -4.15 -9.02 4.94
C LEU A 56 -5.41 -9.87 4.98
N ILE A 57 -5.59 -10.77 4.02
CA ILE A 57 -6.77 -11.66 3.94
C ILE A 57 -6.75 -12.72 5.05
N LYS A 58 -5.62 -13.43 5.19
CA LYS A 58 -5.51 -14.59 6.07
C LYS A 58 -5.41 -14.21 7.55
N TYR A 59 -4.55 -13.25 7.87
CA TYR A 59 -4.25 -12.88 9.26
C TYR A 59 -5.00 -11.63 9.70
N ARG A 60 -5.67 -10.91 8.78
CA ARG A 60 -6.37 -9.65 9.06
C ARG A 60 -5.45 -8.64 9.73
N LYS A 61 -4.19 -8.62 9.28
CA LYS A 61 -3.15 -7.72 9.79
C LYS A 61 -2.70 -6.75 8.71
N LEU A 62 -2.51 -5.50 9.09
CA LEU A 62 -2.06 -4.44 8.20
C LEU A 62 -0.98 -3.61 8.89
N TYR A 63 0.09 -3.30 8.15
CA TYR A 63 1.04 -2.27 8.56
C TYR A 63 0.46 -0.89 8.26
N LEU A 64 0.04 -0.17 9.30
CA LEU A 64 -0.49 1.18 9.24
C LEU A 64 0.66 2.19 9.38
N TYR A 65 0.75 3.09 8.41
CA TYR A 65 1.74 4.17 8.39
C TYR A 65 1.13 5.41 9.07
N SER A 66 1.69 5.83 10.19
CA SER A 66 1.41 7.12 10.82
C SER A 66 2.46 8.17 10.38
N HIS A 67 2.38 9.39 10.93
CA HIS A 67 3.36 10.43 10.61
C HIS A 67 4.80 10.08 11.05
N ASN A 68 5.01 9.26 12.08
CA ASN A 68 6.33 8.99 12.68
C ASN A 68 6.65 7.50 12.85
N LYS A 69 5.67 6.59 12.71
CA LYS A 69 5.88 5.15 12.92
C LYS A 69 5.07 4.30 11.94
N ILE A 70 5.42 3.02 11.90
CA ILE A 70 4.56 1.96 11.35
C ILE A 70 4.10 1.10 12.51
N SER A 71 2.80 0.84 12.56
CA SER A 71 2.21 -0.09 13.51
C SER A 71 1.54 -1.26 12.81
N LEU A 72 1.63 -2.45 13.39
CA LEU A 72 0.87 -3.62 12.92
C LEU A 72 -0.48 -3.66 13.61
N ILE A 73 -1.55 -3.33 12.89
CA ILE A 73 -2.92 -3.35 13.40
C ILE A 73 -3.65 -4.64 13.05
N ASN A 74 -4.54 -5.06 13.94
CA ASN A 74 -5.50 -6.13 13.68
C ASN A 74 -6.80 -5.53 13.15
N LEU A 75 -7.35 -6.12 12.10
CA LEU A 75 -8.55 -5.67 11.40
C LEU A 75 -9.71 -6.63 11.63
N ASP A 76 -10.92 -6.08 11.68
CA ASP A 76 -12.11 -6.89 11.51
C ASP A 76 -12.27 -7.30 10.03
N LEU A 77 -13.13 -8.30 9.77
CA LEU A 77 -13.37 -8.80 8.42
C LEU A 77 -13.94 -7.73 7.48
N ARG A 78 -14.76 -6.80 8.00
CA ARG A 78 -15.39 -5.75 7.20
C ARG A 78 -14.35 -4.71 6.77
N ASP A 79 -13.38 -4.40 7.61
CA ASP A 79 -12.28 -3.50 7.29
C ASP A 79 -11.37 -4.08 6.22
N VAL A 80 -11.06 -5.38 6.28
CA VAL A 80 -10.34 -6.08 5.21
C VAL A 80 -11.10 -5.96 3.88
N ILE A 81 -12.40 -6.27 3.88
CA ILE A 81 -13.25 -6.14 2.68
C ILE A 81 -13.26 -4.70 2.16
N ASN A 82 -13.37 -3.70 3.04
CA ASN A 82 -13.37 -2.28 2.66
C ASN A 82 -12.04 -1.85 2.03
N ILE A 83 -10.91 -2.34 2.54
CA ILE A 83 -9.58 -2.08 1.96
C ILE A 83 -9.50 -2.66 0.55
N LEU A 84 -9.88 -3.92 0.37
CA LEU A 84 -9.84 -4.59 -0.93
C LEU A 84 -10.80 -3.91 -1.94
N LYS A 85 -12.02 -3.56 -1.53
CA LYS A 85 -12.97 -2.80 -2.35
C LYS A 85 -12.41 -1.45 -2.76
N ASN A 86 -11.72 -0.77 -1.87
CA ASN A 86 -11.07 0.50 -2.21
C ASN A 86 -9.92 0.32 -3.22
N MET A 87 -9.14 -0.76 -3.13
CA MET A 87 -8.13 -1.07 -4.16
C MET A 87 -8.77 -1.26 -5.54
N VAL A 88 -9.85 -2.05 -5.62
CA VAL A 88 -10.62 -2.26 -6.85
C VAL A 88 -11.20 -0.94 -7.36
N TYR A 89 -11.74 -0.10 -6.48
CA TYR A 89 -12.26 1.21 -6.84
C TYR A 89 -11.20 2.10 -7.47
N LEU A 90 -10.00 2.18 -6.89
CA LEU A 90 -8.91 2.99 -7.45
C LEU A 90 -8.47 2.48 -8.82
N LEU A 91 -8.32 1.15 -8.97
CA LEU A 91 -8.00 0.53 -10.25
C LEU A 91 -9.06 0.87 -11.30
N LYS A 92 -10.35 0.70 -10.99
CA LYS A 92 -11.43 0.97 -11.95
C LYS A 92 -11.60 2.47 -12.27
N LYS A 93 -11.37 3.35 -11.30
CA LYS A 93 -11.64 4.79 -11.46
C LYS A 93 -10.55 5.53 -12.24
N TYR A 94 -9.30 5.13 -12.08
CA TYR A 94 -8.16 5.88 -12.61
C TYR A 94 -7.39 5.03 -13.61
N ASP A 95 -7.40 5.41 -14.88
CA ASP A 95 -6.69 4.68 -15.95
C ASP A 95 -5.19 4.59 -15.68
N ASN A 96 -4.60 5.68 -15.19
CA ASN A 96 -3.18 5.79 -14.86
C ASN A 96 -2.78 5.10 -13.54
N TYR A 97 -3.74 4.61 -12.74
CA TYR A 97 -3.44 3.87 -11.52
C TYR A 97 -3.29 2.38 -11.82
N ASN A 98 -2.14 1.83 -11.44
CA ASN A 98 -1.81 0.42 -11.60
C ASN A 98 -1.28 -0.14 -10.28
N ILE A 99 -1.60 -1.41 -10.04
CA ILE A 99 -0.94 -2.22 -9.02
C ILE A 99 -0.20 -3.31 -9.80
N VAL A 100 0.96 -3.72 -9.31
CA VAL A 100 1.72 -4.82 -9.88
C VAL A 100 2.21 -5.71 -8.74
N PHE A 101 2.05 -7.02 -8.89
CA PHE A 101 2.45 -8.00 -7.89
C PHE A 101 3.78 -8.67 -8.21
N ILE A 102 4.68 -8.67 -7.24
CA ILE A 102 5.87 -9.54 -7.23
C ILE A 102 5.59 -10.78 -6.37
N SER A 103 6.05 -11.95 -6.83
CA SER A 103 5.76 -13.25 -6.22
C SER A 103 6.98 -14.17 -6.12
N GLN A 104 8.19 -13.68 -6.37
CA GLN A 104 9.41 -14.49 -6.32
C GLN A 104 10.12 -14.37 -4.97
N ASN A 105 10.81 -15.45 -4.56
CA ASN A 105 11.78 -15.55 -3.48
C ASN A 105 13.01 -14.63 -3.69
N SER A 106 12.83 -13.35 -4.01
CA SER A 106 13.85 -12.37 -3.63
C SER A 106 13.90 -12.43 -2.12
N ASN A 107 15.06 -12.71 -1.53
CA ASN A 107 15.27 -12.59 -0.09
C ASN A 107 14.64 -11.27 0.37
N ILE A 108 13.41 -11.32 0.89
CA ILE A 108 12.75 -10.16 1.47
C ILE A 108 13.62 -9.89 2.67
N SER A 109 14.50 -8.92 2.54
CA SER A 109 15.30 -8.44 3.65
C SER A 109 14.34 -8.13 4.80
N ASP A 110 14.76 -8.30 6.04
CA ASP A 110 13.96 -8.04 7.26
C ASP A 110 13.51 -6.56 7.42
N PHE A 111 13.61 -5.76 6.36
CA PHE A 111 13.25 -4.36 6.29
C PHE A 111 12.00 -4.16 5.42
N ILE A 112 11.06 -3.37 5.93
CA ILE A 112 10.03 -2.76 5.09
C ILE A 112 10.67 -1.55 4.42
N VAL A 113 10.97 -1.67 3.13
CA VAL A 113 11.47 -0.57 2.30
C VAL A 113 10.32 -0.02 1.47
N TYR A 114 9.96 1.24 1.70
CA TYR A 114 9.09 2.01 0.82
C TYR A 114 9.95 2.92 -0.04
N CYS A 115 9.83 2.79 -1.36
CA CYS A 115 10.54 3.64 -2.30
C CYS A 115 9.56 4.22 -3.33
N MET A 116 9.62 5.52 -3.54
CA MET A 116 8.77 6.26 -4.48
C MET A 116 9.63 7.15 -5.37
N LEU A 117 9.55 6.94 -6.68
CA LEU A 117 10.08 7.88 -7.67
C LEU A 117 9.00 8.90 -8.00
N LYS A 118 9.24 10.18 -7.68
CA LYS A 118 8.32 11.27 -7.97
C LYS A 118 8.81 12.09 -9.16
N GLU A 119 8.03 12.09 -10.24
CA GLU A 119 8.17 12.98 -11.41
C GLU A 119 9.60 13.00 -12.00
N ARG A 120 10.37 11.90 -11.88
CA ARG A 120 11.79 11.82 -12.29
C ARG A 120 12.70 12.89 -11.66
N ASN A 121 12.26 13.53 -10.58
CA ASN A 121 12.94 14.63 -9.93
C ASN A 121 13.44 14.27 -8.53
N ALA A 122 12.80 13.31 -7.88
CA ALA A 122 13.20 12.86 -6.56
C ALA A 122 12.85 11.40 -6.34
N VAL A 123 13.71 10.73 -5.58
CA VAL A 123 13.41 9.44 -4.95
C VAL A 123 13.17 9.70 -3.47
N ILE A 124 12.04 9.21 -2.97
CA ILE A 124 11.75 9.16 -1.54
C ILE A 124 11.96 7.72 -1.11
N MET A 125 12.81 7.52 -0.11
CA MET A 125 13.06 6.21 0.47
C MET A 125 12.78 6.28 1.96
N GLU A 126 12.02 5.30 2.44
CA GLU A 126 11.71 5.11 3.84
C GLU A 126 12.03 3.66 4.21
N THR A 127 12.85 3.47 5.24
CA THR A 127 13.12 2.15 5.83
C THR A 127 12.51 2.10 7.21
N TYR A 128 11.88 0.98 7.52
CA TYR A 128 11.24 0.76 8.81
C TYR A 128 11.74 -0.53 9.45
N GLU A 129 11.89 -0.48 10.76
CA GLU A 129 12.40 -1.59 11.57
C GLU A 129 11.43 -2.76 11.66
N TYR A 130 12.02 -3.95 11.64
CA TYR A 130 11.49 -5.14 12.30
C TYR A 130 12.09 -5.35 13.71
N SER A 131 13.22 -4.69 14.04
CA SER A 131 13.95 -4.81 15.32
C SER A 131 14.52 -3.45 15.77
N ASN A 132 14.46 -3.12 17.07
CA ASN A 132 14.84 -1.84 17.71
C ASN A 132 16.29 -1.33 17.54
N ASP A 133 17.12 -1.99 16.74
CA ASP A 133 18.57 -1.71 16.62
C ASP A 133 18.96 -1.00 15.31
N ILE A 134 18.00 -0.64 14.45
CA ILE A 134 18.20 -0.15 13.08
C ILE A 134 17.47 1.20 12.90
N PRO A 135 18.17 2.32 12.66
CA PRO A 135 17.51 3.62 12.58
C PRO A 135 16.45 3.69 11.46
N ILE A 136 15.28 4.26 11.79
CA ILE A 136 14.27 4.65 10.79
C ILE A 136 14.89 5.75 9.92
N VAL A 137 15.10 5.47 8.64
CA VAL A 137 15.62 6.45 7.68
C VAL A 137 14.50 6.91 6.78
N ARG A 138 14.29 8.22 6.73
CA ARG A 138 13.52 8.88 5.67
C ARG A 138 14.43 9.82 4.92
N MET A 139 14.64 9.57 3.64
CA MET A 139 15.53 10.36 2.82
C MET A 139 14.88 10.76 1.51
N SER A 140 15.28 11.94 1.01
CA SER A 140 14.94 12.42 -0.32
C SER A 140 16.22 12.58 -1.12
N ILE A 141 16.33 11.83 -2.21
CA ILE A 141 17.44 11.90 -3.16
C ILE A 141 16.97 12.73 -4.35
N LYS A 142 17.69 13.81 -4.65
CA LYS A 142 17.43 14.71 -5.79
C LYS A 142 18.59 14.78 -6.78
N GLU A 143 19.66 14.02 -6.54
CA GLU A 143 20.80 13.97 -7.44
C GLU A 143 20.37 13.28 -8.75
N PRO A 144 20.48 13.94 -9.92
CA PRO A 144 19.91 13.44 -11.17
C PRO A 144 20.39 12.05 -11.60
N MET A 145 21.67 11.71 -11.43
CA MET A 145 22.18 10.39 -11.81
C MET A 145 21.60 9.29 -10.94
N LEU A 146 21.50 9.51 -9.63
CA LEU A 146 20.86 8.57 -8.71
C LEU A 146 19.37 8.42 -9.03
N VAL A 147 18.65 9.53 -9.23
CA VAL A 147 17.23 9.49 -9.61
C VAL A 147 17.03 8.70 -10.90
N LYS A 148 17.92 8.88 -11.89
CA LYS A 148 17.89 8.11 -13.14
C LYS A 148 18.18 6.62 -12.91
N ALA A 149 19.12 6.28 -12.04
CA ALA A 149 19.43 4.90 -11.70
C ALA A 149 18.22 4.18 -11.09
N PHE A 150 17.49 4.82 -10.16
CA PHE A 150 16.24 4.28 -9.62
C PHE A 150 15.14 4.12 -10.67
N GLU A 151 15.03 5.07 -11.62
CA GLU A 151 14.08 4.93 -12.73
C GLU A 151 14.38 3.70 -13.58
N VAL A 152 15.65 3.49 -13.95
CA VAL A 152 16.09 2.32 -14.73
C VAL A 152 15.78 1.04 -13.96
N TYR A 153 16.16 0.98 -12.68
CA TYR A 153 15.90 -0.17 -11.83
C TYR A 153 14.41 -0.51 -11.73
N PHE A 154 13.52 0.48 -11.54
CA PHE A 154 12.08 0.21 -11.46
C PHE A 154 11.50 -0.29 -12.78
N ASN A 155 11.97 0.22 -13.92
CA ASN A 155 11.53 -0.28 -15.22
C ASN A 155 12.00 -1.73 -15.42
N GLU A 156 13.25 -2.05 -15.07
CA GLU A 156 13.75 -3.42 -15.11
C GLU A 156 12.90 -4.35 -14.23
N VAL A 157 12.58 -3.96 -12.99
CA VAL A 157 11.71 -4.73 -12.11
C VAL A 157 10.35 -4.98 -12.78
N LEU A 158 9.72 -3.95 -13.38
CA LEU A 158 8.42 -4.09 -14.06
C LEU A 158 8.49 -5.00 -15.30
N ASP A 159 9.60 -4.99 -16.03
CA ASP A 159 9.80 -5.83 -17.21
C ASP A 159 9.91 -7.31 -16.85
N HIS A 160 10.53 -7.63 -15.71
CA HIS A 160 10.66 -9.01 -15.21
C HIS A 160 9.37 -9.58 -14.61
N ILE A 161 8.38 -8.74 -14.31
CA ILE A 161 7.11 -9.20 -13.74
C ILE A 161 6.24 -9.82 -14.84
N ALA A 162 5.76 -11.04 -14.57
CA ALA A 162 4.89 -11.79 -15.46
C ALA A 162 3.67 -10.95 -15.90
N PRO A 163 3.25 -11.00 -17.18
CA PRO A 163 2.15 -10.18 -17.69
C PRO A 163 0.87 -10.25 -16.85
N MET A 164 0.48 -11.44 -16.40
CA MET A 164 -0.71 -11.65 -15.55
C MET A 164 -0.64 -10.91 -14.21
N ASN A 165 0.57 -10.68 -13.67
CA ASN A 165 0.77 -9.97 -12.40
C ASN A 165 0.86 -8.45 -12.55
N LYS A 166 0.79 -7.93 -13.78
CA LYS A 166 0.73 -6.50 -14.10
C LYS A 166 -0.48 -6.10 -14.93
N ASP A 167 -1.26 -7.07 -15.42
CA ASP A 167 -2.51 -6.82 -16.11
C ASP A 167 -3.57 -6.32 -15.12
N LYS A 168 -4.11 -5.15 -15.42
CA LYS A 168 -5.03 -4.44 -14.55
C LYS A 168 -6.34 -5.20 -14.35
N ASN A 169 -6.85 -5.85 -15.39
CA ASN A 169 -8.11 -6.58 -15.33
C ASN A 169 -7.93 -7.90 -14.58
N GLU A 170 -6.84 -8.61 -14.80
CA GLU A 170 -6.50 -9.82 -14.04
C GLU A 170 -6.38 -9.51 -12.54
N ILE A 171 -5.71 -8.41 -12.18
CA ILE A 171 -5.60 -7.98 -10.78
C ILE A 171 -6.96 -7.62 -10.19
N ILE A 172 -7.80 -6.86 -10.92
CA ILE A 172 -9.16 -6.54 -10.47
C ILE A 172 -9.94 -7.82 -10.22
N ASN A 173 -9.95 -8.75 -11.18
CA ASN A 173 -10.68 -10.01 -11.10
C ASN A 173 -10.20 -10.84 -9.91
N TRP A 174 -8.89 -10.91 -9.68
CA TRP A 174 -8.31 -11.62 -8.56
C TRP A 174 -8.73 -11.01 -7.22
N ILE A 175 -8.65 -9.68 -7.05
CA ILE A 175 -9.07 -9.02 -5.80
C ILE A 175 -10.58 -9.19 -5.57
N GLU A 176 -11.40 -9.03 -6.61
CA GLU A 176 -12.85 -9.23 -6.52
C GLU A 176 -13.21 -10.66 -6.14
N HIS A 177 -12.47 -11.65 -6.64
CA HIS A 177 -12.62 -13.03 -6.22
C HIS A 177 -12.35 -13.20 -4.72
N GLN A 178 -11.28 -12.60 -4.18
CA GLN A 178 -10.99 -12.63 -2.75
C GLN A 178 -12.08 -11.96 -1.90
N ILE A 179 -12.61 -10.82 -2.35
CA ILE A 179 -13.73 -10.14 -1.68
C ILE A 179 -14.94 -11.06 -1.59
N ASN A 180 -15.31 -11.72 -2.69
CA ASN A 180 -16.46 -12.63 -2.73
C ASN A 180 -16.30 -13.82 -1.77
N LEU A 181 -15.09 -14.37 -1.62
CA LEU A 181 -14.81 -15.44 -0.66
C LEU A 181 -15.00 -14.96 0.77
N LEU A 182 -14.50 -13.77 1.11
CA LEU A 182 -14.62 -13.17 2.44
C LEU A 182 -16.08 -12.82 2.80
N GLU A 183 -16.84 -12.31 1.83
CA GLU A 183 -18.27 -11.99 2.03
C GLU A 183 -19.10 -13.25 2.31
N LYS A 184 -18.84 -14.36 1.60
CA LYS A 184 -19.50 -15.65 1.86
C LYS A 184 -19.20 -16.17 3.27
N GLN A 185 -17.93 -16.13 3.68
CA GLN A 185 -17.52 -16.50 5.05
C GLN A 185 -18.24 -15.65 6.11
N HIS A 186 -18.42 -14.35 5.85
CA HIS A 186 -19.12 -13.46 6.78
C HIS A 186 -20.60 -13.85 6.94
N GLN A 187 -21.28 -14.19 5.85
CA GLN A 187 -22.69 -14.59 5.86
C GLN A 187 -22.90 -15.90 6.60
N GLU A 188 -22.02 -16.89 6.39
CA GLU A 188 -22.07 -18.16 7.10
C GLU A 188 -21.91 -17.97 8.61
N CYS A 189 -20.95 -17.15 9.07
CA CYS A 189 -20.77 -16.87 10.49
C CYS A 189 -21.98 -16.22 11.17
N ILE A 190 -22.75 -15.39 10.46
CA ILE A 190 -23.95 -14.72 11.02
C ILE A 190 -25.13 -15.70 11.13
N ILE A 191 -25.21 -16.71 10.26
CA ILE A 191 -26.29 -17.71 10.28
C ILE A 191 -26.12 -18.71 11.43
N PHE A 192 -24.88 -18.94 11.89
CA PHE A 192 -24.54 -19.89 12.95
C PHE A 192 -24.24 -19.26 14.33
N SER A 193 -24.41 -17.94 14.48
CA SER A 193 -24.20 -17.19 15.74
C SER A 193 -25.51 -16.72 16.35
#